data_AF-A0A4Y2F587-F1
#
_entry.id   AF-A0A4Y2F587-F1
#
_cell.length_a   1.000
_cell.length_b   1.000
_cell.length_c   1.000
_cell.angle_alpha   90.00
_cell.angle_beta   90.00
_cell.angle_gamma   90.00
#
_symmetry.space_group_name_H-M   'P 1'
#
loop_
_entity.id
_entity.type
_entity.pdbx_description
1 polymer ?
#
loop_
_entity_poly.entity_id
_entity_poly.type
_entity_poly.pdbx_seq_one_letter_code
_entity_poly.pdbx_strand_id
1 'polypeptide(L)'
;MPVSVRWCSDGTNASTAMINMGGINMYQALIDQLDLLESQFDDIRATKKALQEWMLNVPPVLPEEIEDEIGLFNDELESISLKFYKVLGNMNLAENANVEQFKDAFEAYAAGGTSLPDKYYRKLQLLKHKIVSILFINIYSAVRILLTYTLQYVYY
;
A
#
# COMPACT_ATOMS: atom_id res chain seq x y z
N MET A 1 -12.18 70.15 14.14
CA MET A 1 -13.33 69.51 13.47
C MET A 1 -12.83 68.23 12.82
N PRO A 2 -13.24 67.02 13.27
CA PRO A 2 -12.78 65.78 12.66
C PRO A 2 -13.67 65.41 11.46
N VAL A 3 -13.02 65.06 10.35
CA VAL A 3 -13.63 64.59 9.11
C VAL A 3 -14.09 63.14 9.32
N SER A 4 -15.38 62.88 9.11
CA SER A 4 -15.93 61.52 9.13
C SER A 4 -15.56 60.80 7.84
N VAL A 5 -14.81 59.71 7.96
CA VAL A 5 -14.56 58.79 6.84
C VAL A 5 -15.84 57.97 6.66
N ARG A 6 -16.57 58.29 5.60
CA ARG A 6 -17.77 57.57 5.14
C ARG A 6 -17.31 56.22 4.56
N TRP A 7 -17.59 55.14 5.28
CA TRP A 7 -17.45 53.78 4.76
C TRP A 7 -18.48 53.58 3.65
N CYS A 8 -18.02 53.53 2.39
CA CYS A 8 -18.82 52.97 1.31
C CYS A 8 -18.92 51.45 1.56
N SER A 9 -20.13 51.01 1.89
CA SER A 9 -20.53 49.61 1.94
C SER A 9 -20.82 49.16 0.51
N ASP A 10 -19.77 48.75 -0.19
CA ASP A 10 -19.90 48.09 -1.49
C ASP A 10 -20.12 46.60 -1.17
N GLY A 11 -21.39 46.22 -1.04
CA GLY A 11 -21.85 44.89 -0.60
C GLY A 11 -21.57 43.73 -1.56
N THR A 12 -20.48 43.75 -2.31
CA THR A 12 -20.19 42.78 -3.39
C THR A 12 -18.99 41.88 -3.08
N ASN A 13 -18.34 42.04 -1.93
CA ASN A 13 -17.00 41.49 -1.70
C ASN A 13 -17.01 40.29 -0.73
N ALA A 14 -18.02 40.18 0.12
CA ALA A 14 -18.10 39.13 1.14
C ALA A 14 -18.63 37.81 0.56
N SER A 15 -19.67 37.84 -0.28
CA SER A 15 -20.21 36.63 -0.92
C SER A 15 -19.22 36.01 -1.90
N THR A 16 -18.48 36.81 -2.67
CA THR A 16 -17.47 36.31 -3.62
C THR A 16 -16.27 35.68 -2.88
N ALA A 17 -15.87 36.23 -1.73
CA ALA A 17 -14.85 35.62 -0.88
C ALA A 17 -15.35 34.32 -0.20
N MET A 18 -16.63 34.23 0.19
CA MET A 18 -17.21 33.02 0.77
C MET A 18 -17.44 31.90 -0.26
N ILE A 19 -17.81 32.23 -1.50
CA ILE A 19 -17.88 31.26 -2.61
C ILE A 19 -16.47 30.71 -2.93
N ASN A 20 -15.46 31.58 -2.93
CA ASN A 20 -14.07 31.17 -3.17
C ASN A 20 -13.49 30.34 -2.02
N MET A 21 -13.85 30.61 -0.75
CA MET A 21 -13.41 29.77 0.38
C MET A 21 -14.04 28.36 0.36
N GLY A 22 -15.27 28.22 -0.13
CA GLY A 22 -15.89 26.89 -0.33
C GLY A 22 -15.23 26.08 -1.45
N GLY A 23 -14.87 26.74 -2.56
CA GLY A 23 -14.18 26.10 -3.69
C GLY A 23 -12.74 25.67 -3.37
N ILE A 24 -11.99 26.47 -2.59
CA ILE A 24 -10.62 26.14 -2.16
C ILE A 24 -10.62 24.88 -1.28
N ASN A 25 -11.60 24.72 -0.38
CA ASN A 25 -11.69 23.55 0.50
C ASN A 25 -11.98 22.25 -0.26
N MET A 26 -12.80 22.29 -1.32
CA MET A 26 -13.11 21.11 -2.14
C MET A 26 -11.92 20.70 -3.00
N TYR A 27 -11.21 21.67 -3.58
CA TYR A 27 -9.99 21.41 -4.34
C TYR A 27 -8.88 20.82 -3.46
N GLN A 28 -8.72 21.33 -2.23
CA GLN A 28 -7.78 20.76 -1.28
C GLN A 28 -8.14 19.32 -0.87
N ALA A 29 -9.42 19.04 -0.61
CA ALA A 29 -9.86 17.68 -0.29
C ALA A 29 -9.61 16.68 -1.44
N LEU A 30 -9.71 17.14 -2.69
CA LEU A 30 -9.37 16.33 -3.86
C LEU A 30 -7.87 16.04 -3.93
N ILE A 31 -7.03 17.05 -3.67
CA ILE A 31 -5.57 16.88 -3.58
C ILE A 31 -5.21 15.90 -2.47
N ASP A 32 -5.76 16.04 -1.27
CA ASP A 32 -5.46 15.16 -0.14
C ASP A 32 -5.82 13.70 -0.45
N GLN A 33 -6.89 13.47 -1.22
CA GLN A 33 -7.25 12.13 -1.68
C GLN A 33 -6.34 11.58 -2.77
N LEU A 34 -5.87 12.43 -3.67
CA LEU A 34 -4.88 12.04 -4.67
C LEU A 34 -3.55 11.66 -4.00
N ASP A 35 -3.09 12.45 -3.04
CA ASP A 35 -1.88 12.16 -2.26
C ASP A 35 -2.01 10.84 -1.50
N LEU A 36 -3.18 10.58 -0.89
CA LEU A 36 -3.44 9.31 -0.21
C LEU A 36 -3.49 8.13 -1.20
N LEU A 37 -4.12 8.31 -2.35
CA LEU A 37 -4.19 7.31 -3.41
C LEU A 37 -2.79 6.98 -3.95
N GLU A 38 -1.97 7.99 -4.20
CA GLU A 38 -0.57 7.85 -4.63
C GLU A 38 0.23 7.08 -3.59
N SER A 39 0.16 7.47 -2.32
CA SER A 39 0.86 6.78 -1.23
C SER A 39 0.49 5.30 -1.13
N GLN A 40 -0.80 4.96 -1.23
CA GLN A 40 -1.25 3.56 -1.20
C GLN A 40 -0.82 2.78 -2.43
N PHE A 41 -0.88 3.42 -3.61
CA PHE A 41 -0.46 2.79 -4.85
C PHE A 41 1.05 2.54 -4.88
N ASP A 42 1.84 3.47 -4.33
CA ASP A 42 3.27 3.32 -4.17
C ASP A 42 3.63 2.20 -3.19
N ASP A 43 2.91 2.02 -2.08
CA ASP A 43 3.09 0.84 -1.20
C ASP A 43 2.89 -0.47 -1.97
N ILE A 44 1.82 -0.56 -2.77
CA ILE A 44 1.53 -1.76 -3.58
C ILE A 44 2.65 -2.02 -4.60
N ARG A 45 3.08 -0.97 -5.33
CA ARG A 45 4.14 -1.08 -6.35
C ARG A 45 5.49 -1.42 -5.73
N ALA A 46 5.85 -0.75 -4.64
CA ALA A 46 7.08 -1.00 -3.92
C ALA A 46 7.09 -2.42 -3.36
N THR A 47 5.98 -2.89 -2.81
CA THR A 47 5.84 -4.25 -2.29
C THR A 47 5.95 -5.29 -3.40
N LYS A 48 5.30 -5.09 -4.57
CA LYS A 48 5.41 -6.01 -5.71
C LYS A 48 6.85 -6.10 -6.22
N LYS A 49 7.53 -4.96 -6.35
CA LYS A 49 8.96 -4.93 -6.72
C LYS A 49 9.82 -5.65 -5.67
N ALA A 50 9.62 -5.36 -4.40
CA ALA A 50 10.37 -5.98 -3.29
C ALA A 50 10.10 -7.48 -3.14
N LEU A 51 8.91 -7.96 -3.55
CA LEU A 51 8.57 -9.38 -3.63
C LEU A 51 9.35 -10.03 -4.78
N GLN A 52 9.33 -9.45 -5.98
CA GLN A 52 10.08 -9.96 -7.14
C GLN A 52 11.59 -10.00 -6.88
N GLU A 53 12.16 -8.93 -6.36
CA GLU A 53 13.59 -8.88 -5.99
C GLU A 53 13.95 -9.92 -4.94
N TRP A 54 13.06 -10.16 -3.98
CA TRP A 54 13.29 -11.20 -3.00
C TRP A 54 13.19 -12.59 -3.61
N MET A 55 12.22 -12.87 -4.47
CA MET A 55 12.07 -14.15 -5.18
C MET A 55 13.31 -14.54 -5.98
N LEU A 56 14.05 -13.55 -6.53
CA LEU A 56 15.33 -13.81 -7.21
C LEU A 56 16.43 -14.35 -6.29
N ASN A 57 16.32 -14.09 -4.98
CA ASN A 57 17.29 -14.49 -3.95
C ASN A 57 16.82 -15.69 -3.13
N VAL A 58 15.59 -16.17 -3.34
CA VAL A 58 15.03 -17.30 -2.62
C VAL A 58 15.53 -18.61 -3.25
N PRO A 59 15.89 -19.63 -2.44
CA PRO A 59 16.34 -20.91 -2.98
C PRO A 59 15.28 -21.52 -3.92
N PRO A 60 15.69 -22.24 -4.99
CA PRO A 60 14.77 -22.82 -5.96
C PRO A 60 13.94 -23.98 -5.39
N VAL A 61 14.21 -24.42 -4.16
CA VAL A 61 13.46 -25.48 -3.48
C VAL A 61 12.79 -24.87 -2.25
N LEU A 62 11.50 -24.62 -2.37
CA LEU A 62 10.63 -24.20 -1.27
C LEU A 62 9.66 -25.33 -0.92
N PRO A 63 9.24 -25.45 0.34
CA PRO A 63 8.08 -26.27 0.69
C PRO A 63 6.83 -25.78 -0.05
N GLU A 64 5.98 -26.71 -0.50
CA GLU A 64 4.73 -26.42 -1.23
C GLU A 64 3.83 -25.42 -0.48
N GLU A 65 3.67 -25.58 0.84
CA GLU A 65 2.90 -24.65 1.69
C GLU A 65 3.38 -23.20 1.59
N ILE A 66 4.69 -23.00 1.40
CA ILE A 66 5.30 -21.68 1.32
C ILE A 66 5.17 -21.10 -0.08
N GLU A 67 5.26 -21.94 -1.11
CA GLU A 67 4.99 -21.54 -2.48
C GLU A 67 3.54 -21.07 -2.64
N ASP A 68 2.59 -21.80 -2.06
CA ASP A 68 1.18 -21.43 -2.03
C ASP A 68 0.95 -20.09 -1.32
N GLU A 69 1.58 -19.86 -0.17
CA GLU A 69 1.47 -18.58 0.55
C GLU A 69 2.02 -17.39 -0.24
N ILE A 70 3.15 -17.58 -0.93
CA ILE A 70 3.70 -16.55 -1.83
C ILE A 70 2.75 -16.30 -3.01
N GLY A 71 2.21 -17.37 -3.60
CA GLY A 71 1.25 -17.30 -4.70
C GLY A 71 0.00 -16.51 -4.33
N LEU A 72 -0.63 -16.87 -3.20
CA LEU A 72 -1.80 -16.17 -2.68
C LEU A 72 -1.52 -14.69 -2.38
N PHE A 73 -0.34 -14.37 -1.85
CA PHE A 73 0.04 -12.98 -1.60
C PHE A 73 0.27 -12.21 -2.90
N ASN A 74 0.89 -12.83 -3.90
CA ASN A 74 1.06 -12.22 -5.21
C ASN A 74 -0.29 -11.96 -5.89
N ASP A 75 -1.21 -12.92 -5.84
CA ASP A 75 -2.57 -12.78 -6.38
C ASP A 75 -3.35 -11.64 -5.67
N GLU A 76 -3.18 -11.51 -4.35
CA GLU A 76 -3.75 -10.39 -3.57
C GLU A 76 -3.22 -9.04 -4.10
N LEU A 77 -1.90 -8.92 -4.28
CA LEU A 77 -1.26 -7.70 -4.81
C LEU A 77 -1.72 -7.37 -6.22
N GLU A 78 -1.87 -8.36 -7.10
CA GLU A 78 -2.34 -8.16 -8.47
C GLU A 78 -3.79 -7.71 -8.53
N SER A 79 -4.66 -8.37 -7.76
CA SER A 79 -6.07 -8.04 -7.66
C SER A 79 -6.29 -6.58 -7.25
N ILE A 80 -5.53 -6.11 -6.25
CA ILE A 80 -5.63 -4.73 -5.78
C ILE A 80 -5.00 -3.76 -6.77
N SER A 81 -3.84 -4.09 -7.34
CA SER A 81 -3.20 -3.25 -8.36
C SER A 81 -4.16 -2.97 -9.53
N LEU A 82 -4.89 -3.98 -9.98
CA LEU A 82 -5.88 -3.83 -11.06
C LEU A 82 -7.01 -2.85 -10.69
N LYS A 83 -7.45 -2.82 -9.43
CA LYS A 83 -8.47 -1.87 -8.97
C LYS A 83 -7.93 -0.44 -8.99
N PHE A 84 -6.70 -0.23 -8.53
CA PHE A 84 -6.03 1.06 -8.62
C PHE A 84 -5.85 1.51 -10.08
N TYR A 85 -5.39 0.64 -10.98
CA TYR A 85 -5.27 0.97 -12.41
C TYR A 85 -6.61 1.36 -13.05
N LYS A 86 -7.72 0.69 -12.68
CA LYS A 86 -9.06 1.06 -13.14
C LYS A 86 -9.48 2.45 -12.66
N VAL A 87 -9.24 2.76 -11.39
CA VAL A 87 -9.54 4.08 -10.83
C VAL A 87 -8.70 5.17 -11.49
N LEU A 88 -7.38 4.95 -11.64
CA LEU A 88 -6.48 5.88 -12.32
C LEU A 88 -6.88 6.10 -13.79
N GLY A 89 -7.29 5.04 -14.50
CA GLY A 89 -7.70 5.12 -15.90
C GLY A 89 -9.05 5.82 -16.13
N ASN A 90 -9.94 5.78 -15.14
CA ASN A 90 -11.25 6.42 -15.18
C ASN A 90 -11.29 7.77 -14.44
N MET A 91 -10.12 8.27 -14.01
CA MET A 91 -10.03 9.46 -13.18
C MET A 91 -10.44 10.71 -13.97
N ASN A 92 -11.37 11.49 -13.42
CA ASN A 92 -11.76 12.78 -13.95
C ASN A 92 -11.15 13.90 -13.09
N LEU A 93 -10.30 14.73 -13.70
CA LEU A 93 -9.62 15.88 -13.09
C LEU A 93 -10.32 17.22 -13.37
N ALA A 94 -11.51 17.20 -13.98
CA ALA A 94 -12.28 18.40 -14.23
C ALA A 94 -12.77 19.08 -12.93
N GLU A 95 -13.15 20.35 -13.01
CA GLU A 95 -13.62 21.17 -11.88
C GLU A 95 -14.85 20.59 -11.14
N ASN A 96 -15.54 19.60 -11.74
CA ASN A 96 -16.66 18.84 -11.18
C ASN A 96 -16.27 17.41 -10.74
N ALA A 97 -14.98 17.14 -10.53
CA ALA A 97 -14.48 15.84 -10.11
C ALA A 97 -15.20 15.35 -8.85
N ASN A 98 -15.78 14.15 -8.92
CA ASN A 98 -16.42 13.52 -7.77
C ASN A 98 -15.35 12.79 -6.94
N VAL A 99 -15.24 13.19 -5.68
CA VAL A 99 -14.43 12.59 -4.61
C VAL A 99 -14.71 11.08 -4.44
N GLU A 100 -15.92 10.62 -4.78
CA GLU A 100 -16.31 9.21 -4.69
C GLU A 100 -15.61 8.30 -5.71
N GLN A 101 -14.96 8.86 -6.74
CA GLN A 101 -14.25 8.06 -7.76
C GLN A 101 -13.11 7.20 -7.17
N PHE A 102 -12.56 7.59 -6.02
CA PHE A 102 -11.48 6.88 -5.34
C PHE A 102 -11.95 5.85 -4.31
N LYS A 103 -13.25 5.83 -4.00
CA LYS A 103 -13.83 4.98 -2.96
C LYS A 103 -13.51 3.51 -3.18
N ASP A 104 -13.65 3.02 -4.41
CA ASP A 104 -13.38 1.63 -4.76
C ASP A 104 -11.91 1.23 -4.51
N ALA A 105 -10.97 2.16 -4.73
CA ALA A 105 -9.54 1.94 -4.48
C ALA A 105 -9.25 1.92 -2.97
N PHE A 106 -9.80 2.87 -2.22
CA PHE A 106 -9.65 2.94 -0.76
C PHE A 106 -10.28 1.73 -0.06
N GLU A 107 -11.47 1.31 -0.47
CA GLU A 107 -12.13 0.12 0.06
C GLU A 107 -11.35 -1.15 -0.27
N ALA A 108 -10.77 -1.23 -1.48
CA ALA A 108 -9.90 -2.34 -1.86
C ALA A 108 -8.63 -2.41 -1.00
N TYR A 109 -8.01 -1.28 -0.70
CA TYR A 109 -6.83 -1.22 0.17
C TYR A 109 -7.18 -1.54 1.63
N ALA A 110 -8.33 -1.06 2.10
CA ALA A 110 -8.85 -1.31 3.45
C ALA A 110 -9.38 -2.75 3.66
N ALA A 111 -9.61 -3.51 2.58
CA ALA A 111 -10.11 -4.88 2.65
C ALA A 111 -9.22 -5.75 3.57
N GLY A 112 -9.84 -6.47 4.52
CA GLY A 112 -9.09 -7.20 5.56
C GLY A 112 -8.79 -6.41 6.84
N GLY A 113 -9.46 -5.27 7.06
CA GLY A 113 -9.69 -4.70 8.38
C GLY A 113 -8.97 -3.38 8.67
N THR A 114 -7.79 -3.14 8.10
CA THR A 114 -7.05 -1.89 8.33
C THR A 114 -6.59 -1.24 7.03
N SER A 115 -6.70 0.08 6.98
CA SER A 115 -6.12 0.97 5.94
C SER A 115 -4.85 1.62 6.48
N LEU A 116 -4.01 0.84 7.18
CA LEU A 116 -2.75 1.35 7.71
C LEU A 116 -1.77 1.61 6.55
N PRO A 117 -0.96 2.67 6.64
CA PRO A 117 0.14 2.86 5.69
C PRO A 117 1.11 1.69 5.75
N ASP A 118 1.71 1.37 4.61
CA ASP A 118 2.67 0.28 4.41
C ASP A 118 2.13 -1.11 4.77
N LYS A 119 0.82 -1.32 4.65
CA LYS A 119 0.18 -2.59 5.00
C LYS A 119 0.77 -3.76 4.21
N TYR A 120 0.92 -3.60 2.91
CA TYR A 120 1.41 -4.67 2.03
C TYR A 120 2.90 -4.92 2.26
N TYR A 121 3.68 -3.85 2.47
CA TYR A 121 5.08 -3.99 2.82
C TYR A 121 5.27 -4.75 4.14
N ARG A 122 4.46 -4.47 5.18
CA ARG A 122 4.51 -5.21 6.45
C ARG A 122 4.16 -6.68 6.28
N LYS A 123 3.13 -7.01 5.50
CA LYS A 123 2.78 -8.41 5.16
C LYS A 123 3.96 -9.11 4.49
N LEU A 124 4.63 -8.46 3.54
CA LEU A 124 5.82 -9.00 2.89
C LEU A 124 6.96 -9.28 3.89
N GLN A 125 7.21 -8.38 4.84
CA GLN A 125 8.23 -8.60 5.87
C GLN A 125 7.91 -9.80 6.77
N LEU A 126 6.65 -9.98 7.15
CA LEU A 126 6.21 -11.15 7.92
C LEU A 126 6.40 -12.45 7.13
N LEU A 127 6.06 -12.44 5.85
CA LEU A 127 6.28 -13.59 4.96
C LEU A 127 7.77 -13.92 4.83
N LYS A 128 8.62 -12.90 4.60
CA LYS A 128 10.09 -13.06 4.58
C LYS A 128 10.61 -13.71 5.85
N HIS A 129 10.19 -13.21 7.01
CA HIS A 129 10.62 -13.73 8.31
C HIS A 129 10.18 -15.19 8.51
N LYS A 130 8.94 -15.52 8.13
CA LYS A 130 8.40 -16.89 8.23
C LYS A 130 9.22 -17.87 7.40
N ILE A 131 9.54 -17.53 6.15
CA ILE A 131 10.33 -18.40 5.26
C ILE A 131 11.74 -18.59 5.79
N VAL A 132 12.42 -17.50 6.19
CA VAL A 132 13.79 -17.59 6.72
C VAL A 132 13.82 -18.49 7.96
N SER A 133 12.83 -18.38 8.85
CA SER A 133 12.72 -19.25 10.03
C SER A 133 12.58 -20.73 9.65
N ILE A 134 11.71 -21.06 8.69
CA ILE A 134 11.50 -22.43 8.23
C ILE A 134 12.74 -22.99 7.54
N LEU A 135 13.38 -22.23 6.66
CA LEU A 135 14.61 -22.63 5.99
C LEU A 135 15.73 -22.91 7.00
N PHE A 136 15.86 -22.06 8.03
CA PHE A 136 16.85 -22.25 9.09
C PHE A 136 16.59 -23.56 9.87
N ILE A 137 15.33 -23.84 10.23
CA ILE A 137 14.95 -25.08 10.93
C ILE A 137 15.27 -26.31 10.06
N ASN A 138 14.93 -26.27 8.76
CA ASN A 138 15.17 -27.40 7.85
C ASN A 138 16.66 -27.68 7.66
N ILE A 139 17.49 -26.64 7.49
CA ILE A 139 18.95 -26.81 7.36
C ILE A 139 19.54 -27.40 8.66
N TYR A 140 19.12 -26.90 9.83
CA TYR A 140 19.59 -27.44 11.11
C TYR A 140 19.20 -28.90 11.30
N SER A 141 17.98 -29.28 10.93
CA SER A 141 17.51 -30.65 10.99
C SER A 141 18.34 -31.56 10.08
N ALA A 142 18.56 -31.15 8.82
CA ALA A 142 19.35 -31.91 7.85
C ALA A 142 20.81 -32.10 8.29
N VAL A 143 21.47 -31.03 8.78
CA VAL A 143 22.84 -31.10 9.28
C VAL A 143 22.94 -32.00 10.52
N ARG A 144 21.97 -31.92 11.43
CA ARG A 144 21.92 -32.78 12.62
C ARG A 144 21.81 -34.26 12.24
N ILE A 145 20.93 -34.61 11.30
CA ILE A 145 20.78 -35.99 10.82
C ILE A 145 22.11 -36.48 10.24
N LEU A 146 22.73 -35.70 9.35
CA LEU A 146 24.02 -36.05 8.76
C LEU A 146 25.13 -36.26 9.81
N LEU A 147 25.22 -35.38 10.81
CA LEU A 147 26.18 -35.53 11.92
C LEU A 147 25.92 -36.78 12.77
N THR A 148 24.66 -37.14 13.02
CA THR A 148 24.36 -38.37 13.74
C THR A 148 24.75 -39.61 12.96
N TYR A 149 24.52 -39.64 11.64
CA TYR A 149 24.91 -40.75 10.78
C TYR A 149 26.44 -40.90 10.69
N THR A 150 27.19 -39.80 10.54
CA THR A 150 28.66 -39.88 10.46
C THR A 150 29.29 -40.31 11.77
N LEU A 151 28.78 -39.86 12.93
CA LEU A 151 29.26 -40.33 14.22
C LEU A 151 28.97 -41.82 14.44
N GLN A 152 27.83 -42.31 13.98
CA GLN A 152 27.48 -43.73 14.12
C GLN A 152 28.40 -44.66 13.32
N TYR A 153 28.93 -44.20 12.18
CA TYR A 153 29.90 -44.93 11.36
C TYR A 153 31.34 -44.85 11.86
N VAL A 154 31.69 -43.89 12.73
CA VAL A 154 33.05 -43.75 13.30
C VAL A 154 33.24 -44.61 14.56
N TYR A 155 32.15 -45.03 15.20
CA TYR A 155 32.17 -45.85 16.44
C TYR A 155 31.95 -47.36 16.20
N TYR A 156 31.94 -47.82 14.95
CA TYR A 156 31.97 -49.24 14.56
C TYR A 156 33.24 -49.55 13.79
#